data_AF-A0A952XHG1-F1
#
_entry.id   AF-A0A952XHG1-F1
#
_cell.length_a   1.000
_cell.length_b   1.000
_cell.length_c   1.000
_cell.angle_alpha   90.00
_cell.angle_beta   90.00
_cell.angle_gamma   90.00
#
_symmetry.space_group_name_H-M   'P 1'
#
loop_
_entity.id
_entity.type
_entity.pdbx_description
1 polymer ?
#
loop_
_entity_poly.entity_id
_entity_poly.type
_entity_poly.pdbx_seq_one_letter_code
_entity_poly.pdbx_strand_id
1 'polypeptide(L)'
;MDIRFVAAGSGDVLAVMAGEGGELLASAQALDTATGGRLSKAAKAARFTGGPGQVVDVLAPEGVDFSRILVIGLGKLDAANGLAVERWAGHAVKRTLTSGAEKLVLQPEALPGVSKADAGAHAALGARLAAYRFDTYRTKLKPEQKPTLTTVEVALEGPAAARARADQDAAVVEGVFFARDLVSEPPNVLYPESFAERLRDLETIGVEVEILEPATMEKLGMGALLGVAQGSARPARLVSMKWNGSSSKNAKPIALVGKGVTFDTGGISLKPGAGMDEMKGDMGGAAAVAGAMKAIALRKAKANVVGVVALVENMPGPNAQRPGDIV
;
A
#
# COMPACT_ATOMS: atom_id res chain seq x y z
N MET A 1 13.14 0.84 3.57
CA MET A 1 13.29 2.31 3.48
C MET A 1 13.01 2.89 4.85
N ASP A 2 14.00 3.57 5.43
CA ASP A 2 13.90 4.23 6.73
C ASP A 2 13.28 5.63 6.56
N ILE A 3 12.27 5.98 7.37
CA ILE A 3 11.64 7.30 7.34
C ILE A 3 11.94 8.03 8.65
N ARG A 4 12.57 9.19 8.53
CA ARG A 4 12.96 10.05 9.65
C ARG A 4 12.25 11.38 9.58
N PHE A 5 12.01 11.98 10.73
CA PHE A 5 11.47 13.33 10.83
C PHE A 5 12.54 14.25 11.42
N VAL A 6 12.83 15.35 10.74
CA VAL A 6 13.95 16.24 11.06
C VAL A 6 13.50 17.70 10.93
N ALA A 7 14.17 18.61 11.66
CA ALA A 7 13.90 20.04 11.54
C ALA A 7 14.48 20.64 10.24
N ALA A 8 15.65 20.16 9.84
CA ALA A 8 16.30 20.46 8.58
C ALA A 8 16.86 19.15 8.00
N GLY A 9 16.59 18.90 6.73
CA GLY A 9 17.08 17.71 6.03
C GLY A 9 18.36 17.99 5.26
N SER A 10 19.14 16.94 5.03
CA SER A 10 20.28 16.94 4.09
C SER A 10 20.17 15.68 3.23
N GLY A 11 20.68 15.67 2.00
CA GLY A 11 20.64 14.44 1.19
C GLY A 11 20.90 14.66 -0.28
N ASP A 12 20.64 13.62 -1.07
CA ASP A 12 20.94 13.64 -2.49
C ASP A 12 19.86 14.42 -3.26
N VAL A 13 18.59 14.20 -2.88
CA VAL A 13 17.42 14.73 -3.57
C VAL A 13 16.54 15.50 -2.59
N LEU A 14 16.09 16.70 -2.99
CA LEU A 14 15.09 17.47 -2.26
C LEU A 14 13.81 17.56 -3.10
N ALA A 15 12.67 17.22 -2.52
CA ALA A 15 11.35 17.42 -3.12
C ALA A 15 10.60 18.57 -2.44
N VAL A 16 10.07 19.48 -3.27
CA VAL A 16 9.28 20.65 -2.86
C VAL A 16 7.97 20.72 -3.65
N MET A 17 7.05 21.54 -3.16
CA MET A 17 5.67 21.63 -3.65
C MET A 17 5.47 22.81 -4.61
N ALA A 18 4.57 22.65 -5.56
CA ALA A 18 4.02 23.72 -6.39
C ALA A 18 2.52 23.53 -6.62
N GLY A 19 1.78 24.63 -6.78
CA GLY A 19 0.36 24.68 -7.13
C GLY A 19 0.12 24.87 -8.62
N GLU A 20 -1.16 24.83 -9.01
CA GLU A 20 -1.63 25.09 -10.37
C GLU A 20 -1.12 26.45 -10.92
N GLY A 21 -0.89 26.53 -12.23
CA GLY A 21 -0.26 27.69 -12.86
C GLY A 21 1.26 27.74 -12.69
N GLY A 22 1.87 26.72 -12.06
CA GLY A 22 3.30 26.70 -11.76
C GLY A 22 3.66 27.55 -10.54
N GLU A 23 2.70 27.81 -9.66
CA GLU A 23 2.90 28.55 -8.41
C GLU A 23 3.85 27.78 -7.49
N LEU A 24 5.09 28.25 -7.34
CA LEU A 24 6.03 27.68 -6.38
C LEU A 24 5.57 28.01 -4.95
N LEU A 25 5.49 27.01 -4.07
CA LEU A 25 5.26 27.26 -2.63
C LEU A 25 6.52 27.79 -1.95
N ALA A 26 6.43 28.19 -0.67
CA ALA A 26 7.46 29.00 -0.02
C ALA A 26 8.85 28.34 -0.02
N SER A 27 8.92 27.02 0.20
CA SER A 27 10.19 26.29 0.16
C SER A 27 10.78 26.26 -1.25
N ALA A 28 9.93 26.07 -2.26
CA ALA A 28 10.35 26.09 -3.66
C ALA A 28 10.78 27.50 -4.12
N GLN A 29 10.13 28.57 -3.64
CA GLN A 29 10.53 29.96 -3.90
C GLN A 29 11.89 30.30 -3.28
N ALA A 30 12.14 29.85 -2.04
CA ALA A 30 13.42 30.03 -1.38
C ALA A 30 14.55 29.33 -2.13
N LEU A 31 14.33 28.08 -2.58
CA LEU A 31 15.29 27.35 -3.42
C LEU A 31 15.47 28.01 -4.79
N ASP A 32 14.41 28.50 -5.42
CA ASP A 32 14.52 29.19 -6.71
C ASP A 32 15.38 30.45 -6.56
N THR A 33 15.22 31.19 -5.47
CA THR A 33 16.06 32.34 -5.13
C THR A 33 17.53 31.92 -4.93
N ALA A 34 17.77 30.89 -4.11
CA ALA A 34 19.13 30.38 -3.84
C ALA A 34 19.84 29.86 -5.10
N THR A 35 19.07 29.32 -6.05
CA THR A 35 19.59 28.79 -7.32
C THR A 35 19.59 29.82 -8.46
N GLY A 36 19.24 31.08 -8.20
CA GLY A 36 19.26 32.16 -9.20
C GLY A 36 18.16 32.07 -10.26
N GLY A 37 16.96 31.63 -9.89
CA GLY A 37 15.78 31.52 -10.76
C GLY A 37 15.76 30.28 -11.65
N ARG A 38 16.62 29.30 -11.36
CA ARG A 38 16.79 28.10 -12.20
C ARG A 38 15.59 27.16 -12.14
N LEU A 39 14.90 27.05 -11.01
CA LEU A 39 13.71 26.21 -10.89
C LEU A 39 12.57 26.78 -11.74
N SER A 40 12.33 28.09 -11.66
CA SER A 40 11.34 28.78 -12.51
C SER A 40 11.67 28.67 -13.99
N LYS A 41 12.96 28.81 -14.36
CA LYS A 41 13.42 28.63 -15.75
C LYS A 41 13.18 27.20 -16.24
N ALA A 42 13.50 26.20 -15.42
CA ALA A 42 13.27 24.79 -15.73
C ALA A 42 11.77 24.47 -15.84
N ALA A 43 10.95 24.99 -14.92
CA ALA A 43 9.50 24.83 -14.95
C ALA A 43 8.89 25.39 -16.24
N LYS A 44 9.29 26.60 -16.65
CA LYS A 44 8.85 27.19 -17.92
C LYS A 44 9.28 26.35 -19.13
N ALA A 45 10.53 25.90 -19.16
CA ALA A 45 11.06 25.07 -20.26
C ALA A 45 10.34 23.72 -20.37
N ALA A 46 9.96 23.13 -19.24
CA ALA A 46 9.23 21.87 -19.15
C ALA A 46 7.71 22.00 -19.36
N ARG A 47 7.20 23.23 -19.61
CA ARG A 47 5.75 23.52 -19.66
C ARG A 47 5.03 23.04 -18.39
N PHE A 48 5.67 23.26 -17.25
CA PHE A 48 5.12 22.91 -15.96
C PHE A 48 3.93 23.81 -15.63
N THR A 49 2.77 23.19 -15.39
CA THR A 49 1.53 23.86 -15.01
C THR A 49 1.18 23.60 -13.55
N GLY A 50 1.96 22.79 -12.83
CA GLY A 50 1.69 22.44 -11.44
C GLY A 50 0.55 21.45 -11.25
N GLY A 51 0.13 20.75 -12.31
CA GLY A 51 -0.90 19.71 -12.23
C GLY A 51 -0.51 18.57 -11.27
N PRO A 52 -1.48 17.84 -10.68
CA PRO A 52 -1.21 16.80 -9.71
C PRO A 52 -0.19 15.76 -10.21
N GLY A 53 0.94 15.64 -9.51
CA GLY A 53 2.00 14.69 -9.84
C GLY A 53 2.89 15.06 -11.02
N GLN A 54 2.67 16.23 -11.65
CA GLN A 54 3.62 16.76 -12.62
C GLN A 54 4.94 17.05 -11.92
N VAL A 55 6.08 16.76 -12.56
CA VAL A 55 7.40 16.91 -11.96
C VAL A 55 8.31 17.73 -12.86
N VAL A 56 9.00 18.70 -12.27
CA VAL A 56 10.22 19.31 -12.83
C VAL A 56 11.39 18.78 -12.04
N ASP A 57 12.38 18.30 -12.77
CA ASP A 57 13.52 17.56 -12.23
C ASP A 57 14.80 18.30 -12.61
N VAL A 58 15.37 18.99 -11.63
CA VAL A 58 16.56 19.83 -11.83
C VAL A 58 17.76 19.13 -11.24
N LEU A 59 18.69 18.73 -12.11
CA LEU A 59 19.93 18.04 -11.75
C LEU A 59 21.06 19.05 -11.50
N ALA A 60 21.88 18.78 -10.49
CA ALA A 60 23.04 19.58 -10.07
C ALA A 60 22.76 21.10 -10.02
N PRO A 61 21.72 21.56 -9.29
CA PRO A 61 21.47 22.98 -9.14
C PRO A 61 22.60 23.67 -8.37
N GLU A 62 23.24 24.67 -8.97
CA GLU A 62 24.19 25.53 -8.27
C GLU A 62 23.50 26.34 -7.16
N GLY A 63 24.21 26.59 -6.05
CA GLY A 63 23.74 27.43 -4.94
C GLY A 63 23.05 26.66 -3.81
N VAL A 64 22.89 25.34 -3.94
CA VAL A 64 22.33 24.46 -2.90
C VAL A 64 23.16 23.19 -2.78
N ASP A 65 23.11 22.56 -1.60
CA ASP A 65 23.83 21.31 -1.30
C ASP A 65 22.94 20.08 -1.55
N PHE A 66 22.33 20.02 -2.74
CA PHE A 66 21.54 18.87 -3.21
C PHE A 66 21.92 18.55 -4.66
N SER A 67 22.13 17.27 -4.96
CA SER A 67 22.44 16.83 -6.32
C SER A 67 21.22 16.93 -7.26
N ARG A 68 20.01 17.03 -6.70
CA ARG A 68 18.73 17.04 -7.44
C ARG A 68 17.64 17.76 -6.67
N ILE A 69 16.87 18.62 -7.34
CA ILE A 69 15.63 19.19 -6.84
C ILE A 69 14.45 18.69 -7.68
N LEU A 70 13.43 18.18 -7.01
CA LEU A 70 12.14 17.83 -7.60
C LEU A 70 11.10 18.87 -7.20
N VAL A 71 10.59 19.63 -8.16
CA VAL A 71 9.41 20.48 -7.98
C VAL A 71 8.20 19.69 -8.46
N ILE A 72 7.26 19.39 -7.57
CA ILE A 72 6.14 18.49 -7.85
C ILE A 72 4.81 19.22 -7.62
N GLY A 73 3.94 19.15 -8.63
CA GLY A 73 2.64 19.80 -8.63
C GLY A 73 1.62 19.09 -7.73
N LEU A 74 0.90 19.88 -6.93
CA LEU A 74 -0.24 19.45 -6.12
C LEU A 74 -1.59 19.66 -6.85
N GLY A 75 -1.60 20.44 -7.94
CA GLY A 75 -2.82 20.96 -8.56
C GLY A 75 -3.37 22.17 -7.82
N LYS A 76 -4.69 22.32 -7.79
CA LYS A 76 -5.40 23.41 -7.12
C LYS A 76 -5.20 23.34 -5.60
N LEU A 77 -4.54 24.33 -5.01
CA LEU A 77 -4.22 24.33 -3.57
C LEU A 77 -5.47 24.34 -2.68
N ASP A 78 -6.52 25.04 -3.10
CA ASP A 78 -7.79 25.13 -2.38
C ASP A 78 -8.55 23.78 -2.31
N ALA A 79 -8.23 22.87 -3.23
CA ALA A 79 -8.78 21.50 -3.27
C ALA A 79 -7.78 20.45 -2.78
N ALA A 80 -6.55 20.84 -2.46
CA ALA A 80 -5.50 19.93 -2.03
C ALA A 80 -5.71 19.52 -0.57
N ASN A 81 -5.77 18.21 -0.32
CA ASN A 81 -5.95 17.62 1.00
C ASN A 81 -4.79 16.65 1.31
N GLY A 82 -4.89 15.89 2.41
CA GLY A 82 -3.86 14.91 2.78
C GLY A 82 -3.49 13.92 1.66
N LEU A 83 -4.45 13.49 0.84
CA LEU A 83 -4.20 12.62 -0.30
C LEU A 83 -3.36 13.30 -1.39
N ALA A 84 -3.49 14.62 -1.57
CA ALA A 84 -2.62 15.37 -2.48
C ALA A 84 -1.16 15.34 -2.01
N VAL A 85 -0.94 15.45 -0.69
CA VAL A 85 0.40 15.34 -0.08
C VAL A 85 0.96 13.92 -0.19
N GLU A 86 0.13 12.89 0.04
CA GLU A 86 0.52 11.49 -0.16
C GLU A 86 0.97 11.23 -1.60
N ARG A 87 0.20 11.72 -2.59
CA ARG A 87 0.55 11.59 -4.01
C ARG A 87 1.85 12.32 -4.33
N TRP A 88 2.00 13.56 -3.86
CA TRP A 88 3.23 14.35 -4.02
C TRP A 88 4.46 13.59 -3.51
N ALA A 89 4.41 13.08 -2.28
CA ALA A 89 5.50 12.30 -1.70
C ALA A 89 5.72 10.98 -2.47
N GLY A 90 4.65 10.35 -2.92
CA GLY A 90 4.72 9.13 -3.73
C GLY A 90 5.42 9.37 -5.07
N HIS A 91 5.15 10.48 -5.75
CA HIS A 91 5.86 10.87 -6.97
C HIS A 91 7.34 11.14 -6.71
N ALA A 92 7.69 11.80 -5.62
CA ALA A 92 9.08 12.01 -5.21
C ALA A 92 9.82 10.69 -5.00
N VAL A 93 9.20 9.75 -4.26
CA VAL A 93 9.76 8.40 -4.08
C VAL A 93 9.89 7.66 -5.40
N LYS A 94 8.85 7.62 -6.24
CA LYS A 94 8.93 6.91 -7.54
C LYS A 94 10.00 7.49 -8.47
N ARG A 95 10.27 8.79 -8.42
CA ARG A 95 11.32 9.43 -9.22
C ARG A 95 12.73 9.16 -8.70
N THR A 96 12.85 8.86 -7.41
CA THR A 96 14.14 8.70 -6.71
C THR A 96 14.52 7.24 -6.47
N LEU A 97 13.53 6.34 -6.36
CA LEU A 97 13.69 4.97 -5.86
C LEU A 97 14.82 4.20 -6.53
N THR A 98 14.98 4.34 -7.85
CA THR A 98 16.00 3.65 -8.66
C THR A 98 16.91 4.64 -9.40
N SER A 99 17.05 5.87 -8.89
CA SER A 99 17.81 6.92 -9.60
C SER A 99 19.30 6.95 -9.27
N GLY A 100 19.78 6.07 -8.39
CA GLY A 100 21.15 6.13 -7.86
C GLY A 100 21.28 6.91 -6.55
N ALA A 101 20.27 7.69 -6.18
CA ALA A 101 20.24 8.41 -4.90
C ALA A 101 19.90 7.45 -3.75
N GLU A 102 20.51 7.67 -2.59
CA GLU A 102 20.28 6.90 -1.36
C GLU A 102 19.38 7.64 -0.38
N LYS A 103 19.35 8.98 -0.44
CA LYS A 103 18.62 9.84 0.51
C LYS A 103 17.73 10.86 -0.20
N LEU A 104 16.43 10.82 0.12
CA LEU A 104 15.41 11.79 -0.33
C LEU A 104 14.95 12.64 0.86
N VAL A 105 14.95 13.95 0.70
CA VAL A 105 14.32 14.90 1.63
C VAL A 105 12.98 15.34 1.05
N LEU A 106 11.92 15.17 1.82
CA LEU A 106 10.59 15.71 1.56
C LEU A 106 10.41 16.94 2.44
N GLN A 107 10.09 18.08 1.85
CA GLN A 107 9.80 19.31 2.59
C GLN A 107 8.31 19.69 2.43
N PRO A 108 7.40 19.06 3.19
CA PRO A 108 5.98 19.35 3.10
C PRO A 108 5.64 20.69 3.76
N GLU A 109 4.68 21.39 3.16
CA GLU A 109 4.15 22.66 3.66
C GLU A 109 2.70 22.50 4.14
N ALA A 110 2.23 23.45 4.95
CA ALA A 110 0.82 23.51 5.31
C ALA A 110 -0.01 23.91 4.07
N LEU A 111 -1.21 23.35 3.97
CA LEU A 111 -2.18 23.65 2.90
C LEU A 111 -3.49 24.13 3.53
N PRO A 112 -4.39 24.77 2.77
CA PRO A 112 -5.75 25.05 3.26
C PRO A 112 -6.41 23.77 3.81
N GLY A 113 -6.74 23.76 5.10
CA GLY A 113 -7.35 22.60 5.75
C GLY A 113 -6.41 21.43 6.08
N VAL A 114 -5.10 21.55 5.85
CA VAL A 114 -4.09 20.54 6.23
C VAL A 114 -2.98 21.21 7.03
N SER A 115 -2.87 20.86 8.32
CA SER A 115 -1.80 21.40 9.16
C SER A 115 -0.42 20.94 8.68
N LYS A 116 0.64 21.68 9.03
CA LYS A 116 2.03 21.29 8.71
C LYS A 116 2.38 19.90 9.27
N ALA A 117 1.86 19.57 10.45
CA ALA A 117 2.06 18.26 11.07
C ALA A 117 1.34 17.15 10.30
N ASP A 118 0.09 17.37 9.88
CA ASP A 118 -0.66 16.40 9.08
C ASP A 118 -0.03 16.23 7.69
N ALA A 119 0.44 17.31 7.06
CA ALA A 119 1.17 17.24 5.80
C ALA A 119 2.46 16.40 5.95
N GLY A 120 3.19 16.57 7.06
CA GLY A 120 4.32 15.71 7.41
C GLY A 120 3.98 14.23 7.53
N ALA A 121 2.87 13.91 8.20
CA ALA A 121 2.41 12.53 8.35
C ALA A 121 1.95 11.91 7.02
N HIS A 122 1.15 12.65 6.24
CA HIS A 122 0.70 12.24 4.91
C HIS A 122 1.87 12.07 3.92
N ALA A 123 2.90 12.92 4.00
CA ALA A 123 4.12 12.76 3.21
C ALA A 123 4.83 11.45 3.54
N ALA A 124 4.98 11.12 4.83
CA ALA A 124 5.56 9.84 5.26
C ALA A 124 4.71 8.65 4.78
N LEU A 125 3.38 8.72 4.91
CA LEU A 125 2.46 7.67 4.46
C LEU A 125 2.58 7.42 2.95
N GLY A 126 2.50 8.50 2.15
CA GLY A 126 2.64 8.43 0.69
C GLY A 126 4.00 7.89 0.26
N ALA A 127 5.07 8.32 0.93
CA ALA A 127 6.41 7.83 0.69
C ALA A 127 6.53 6.31 0.95
N ARG A 128 6.03 5.83 2.09
CA ARG A 128 5.99 4.39 2.40
C ARG A 128 5.23 3.64 1.33
N LEU A 129 3.99 4.03 1.04
CA LEU A 129 3.12 3.31 0.09
C LEU A 129 3.72 3.23 -1.32
N ALA A 130 4.43 4.27 -1.75
CA ALA A 130 5.10 4.34 -3.05
C ALA A 130 6.38 3.49 -3.12
N ALA A 131 7.00 3.16 -1.98
CA ALA A 131 8.17 2.30 -1.92
C ALA A 131 7.84 0.81 -2.14
N TYR A 132 6.56 0.41 -2.12
CA TYR A 132 6.14 -0.96 -2.39
C TYR A 132 6.66 -1.46 -3.74
N ARG A 133 7.23 -2.66 -3.74
CA ARG A 133 7.66 -3.41 -4.92
C ARG A 133 7.44 -4.89 -4.66
N PHE A 134 6.88 -5.57 -5.67
CA PHE A 134 6.76 -7.02 -5.67
C PHE A 134 7.75 -7.61 -6.67
N ASP A 135 8.99 -7.78 -6.21
CA ASP A 135 10.10 -8.25 -7.03
C ASP A 135 10.46 -9.73 -6.76
N THR A 136 9.70 -10.44 -5.93
CA THR A 136 9.97 -11.83 -5.47
C THR A 136 10.35 -12.78 -6.62
N TYR A 137 9.70 -12.64 -7.79
CA TYR A 137 9.93 -13.50 -8.96
C TYR A 137 10.83 -12.87 -10.04
N ARG A 138 11.42 -11.70 -9.78
CA ARG A 138 12.29 -10.98 -10.72
C ARG A 138 13.75 -11.39 -10.52
N THR A 139 14.22 -12.36 -11.30
CA THR A 139 15.59 -12.90 -11.17
C THR A 139 16.67 -12.19 -11.99
N LYS A 140 16.28 -11.28 -12.90
CA LYS A 140 17.18 -10.62 -13.87
C LYS A 140 17.12 -9.08 -13.82
N LEU A 141 16.85 -8.50 -12.65
CA LEU A 141 16.85 -7.04 -12.52
C LEU A 141 18.25 -6.47 -12.78
N LYS A 142 18.35 -5.59 -13.77
CA LYS A 142 19.56 -4.81 -14.05
C LYS A 142 19.86 -3.86 -12.88
N PRO A 143 21.12 -3.42 -12.67
CA PRO A 143 21.46 -2.51 -11.58
C PRO A 143 20.57 -1.26 -11.51
N GLU A 144 20.22 -0.66 -12.66
CA GLU A 144 19.43 0.57 -12.75
C GLU A 144 17.94 0.36 -12.39
N GLN A 145 17.51 -0.89 -12.27
CA GLN A 145 16.14 -1.25 -11.88
C GLN A 145 16.01 -1.55 -10.38
N LYS A 146 17.15 -1.69 -9.69
CA LYS A 146 17.20 -2.00 -8.26
C LYS A 146 17.01 -0.71 -7.45
N PRO A 147 16.25 -0.78 -6.34
CA PRO A 147 16.13 0.36 -5.44
C PRO A 147 17.49 0.77 -4.86
N THR A 148 17.80 2.06 -4.92
CA THR A 148 18.96 2.68 -4.25
C THR A 148 18.52 3.52 -3.06
N LEU A 149 17.29 4.06 -3.08
CA LEU A 149 16.76 4.89 -2.01
C LEU A 149 16.58 4.07 -0.72
N THR A 150 17.39 4.37 0.28
CA THR A 150 17.35 3.70 1.59
C THR A 150 16.68 4.56 2.65
N THR A 151 16.81 5.89 2.56
CA THR A 151 16.37 6.85 3.59
C THR A 151 15.49 7.96 3.01
N VAL A 152 14.37 8.25 3.68
CA VAL A 152 13.54 9.42 3.44
C VAL A 152 13.50 10.27 4.69
N GLU A 153 13.87 11.55 4.57
CA GLU A 153 13.71 12.54 5.63
C GLU A 153 12.51 13.43 5.34
N VAL A 154 11.55 13.50 6.27
CA VAL A 154 10.47 14.48 6.24
C VAL A 154 10.94 15.69 7.06
N ALA A 155 11.31 16.75 6.36
CA ALA A 155 11.88 17.96 6.93
C ALA A 155 10.78 19.01 7.22
N LEU A 156 10.53 19.26 8.50
CA LEU A 156 9.57 20.26 8.99
C LEU A 156 9.90 20.71 10.41
N GLU A 157 9.56 21.96 10.71
CA GLU A 157 9.61 22.47 12.08
C GLU A 157 8.63 21.73 12.99
N GLY A 158 9.03 21.45 14.23
CA GLY A 158 8.20 20.75 15.21
C GLY A 158 7.78 19.33 14.78
N PRO A 159 8.71 18.43 14.39
CA PRO A 159 8.39 17.15 13.76
C PRO A 159 7.63 16.14 14.65
N ALA A 160 7.56 16.38 15.97
CA ALA A 160 7.06 15.41 16.94
C ALA A 160 5.60 14.96 16.67
N ALA A 161 4.71 15.90 16.35
CA ALA A 161 3.31 15.59 16.07
C ALA A 161 3.13 14.78 14.78
N ALA A 162 3.84 15.17 13.72
CA ALA A 162 3.85 14.45 12.44
C ALA A 162 4.38 13.02 12.61
N ARG A 163 5.49 12.87 13.36
CA ARG A 163 6.08 11.57 13.67
C ARG A 163 5.11 10.67 14.44
N ALA A 164 4.49 11.20 15.50
CA ALA A 164 3.56 10.42 16.31
C ALA A 164 2.36 9.89 15.49
N ARG A 165 1.84 10.70 14.56
CA ARG A 165 0.79 10.27 13.62
C ARG A 165 1.31 9.23 12.62
N ALA A 166 2.46 9.48 12.01
CA ALA A 166 3.05 8.57 11.03
C ALA A 166 3.43 7.20 11.63
N ASP A 167 3.84 7.15 12.90
CA ASP A 167 4.11 5.90 13.61
C ASP A 167 2.83 5.07 13.79
N GLN A 168 1.67 5.70 13.94
CA GLN A 168 0.38 5.00 13.95
C GLN A 168 -0.01 4.48 12.56
N ASP A 169 0.25 5.28 11.51
CA ASP A 169 -0.08 4.93 10.13
C ASP A 169 0.86 3.84 9.57
N ALA A 170 2.06 3.67 10.14
CA ALA A 170 3.02 2.64 9.74
C ALA A 170 2.43 1.22 9.77
N ALA A 171 1.61 0.91 10.78
CA ALA A 171 0.93 -0.39 10.86
C ALA A 171 -0.15 -0.57 9.78
N VAL A 172 -0.79 0.51 9.32
CA VAL A 172 -1.72 0.46 8.19
C VAL A 172 -0.96 0.12 6.91
N VAL A 173 0.22 0.73 6.70
CA VAL A 173 1.10 0.41 5.57
C VAL A 173 1.48 -1.07 5.58
N GLU A 174 1.87 -1.63 6.72
CA GLU A 174 2.22 -3.05 6.84
C GLU A 174 1.06 -3.98 6.49
N GLY A 175 -0.18 -3.59 6.83
CA GLY A 175 -1.39 -4.28 6.41
C GLY A 175 -1.64 -4.18 4.91
N VAL A 176 -1.47 -2.99 4.33
CA VAL A 176 -1.60 -2.76 2.87
C VAL A 176 -0.55 -3.56 2.09
N PHE A 177 0.69 -3.60 2.56
CA PHE A 177 1.76 -4.38 1.92
C PHE A 177 1.46 -5.86 1.97
N PHE A 178 1.04 -6.37 3.14
CA PHE A 178 0.65 -7.77 3.25
C PHE A 178 -0.50 -8.14 2.30
N ALA A 179 -1.54 -7.30 2.20
CA ALA A 179 -2.62 -7.51 1.25
C ALA A 179 -2.13 -7.48 -0.21
N ARG A 180 -1.26 -6.53 -0.55
CA ARG A 180 -0.68 -6.44 -1.90
C ARG A 180 0.20 -7.64 -2.23
N ASP A 181 1.00 -8.12 -1.28
CA ASP A 181 1.82 -9.31 -1.47
C ASP A 181 0.93 -10.50 -1.81
N LEU A 182 -0.11 -10.76 -0.99
CA LEU A 182 -1.07 -11.84 -1.21
C LEU A 182 -1.74 -11.75 -2.59
N VAL A 183 -2.23 -10.58 -3.01
CA VAL A 183 -2.84 -10.41 -4.35
C VAL A 183 -1.82 -10.53 -5.49
N SER A 184 -0.56 -10.18 -5.22
CA SER A 184 0.50 -10.22 -6.25
C SER A 184 1.00 -11.64 -6.51
N GLU A 185 0.90 -12.54 -5.53
CA GLU A 185 1.30 -13.93 -5.69
C GLU A 185 0.59 -14.61 -6.85
N PRO A 186 1.28 -15.50 -7.59
CA PRO A 186 0.64 -16.30 -8.60
C PRO A 186 -0.15 -17.46 -7.95
N PRO A 187 -1.24 -17.93 -8.59
CA PRO A 187 -2.15 -18.91 -8.00
C PRO A 187 -1.50 -20.29 -7.77
N ASN A 188 -0.42 -20.60 -8.50
CA ASN A 188 0.35 -21.83 -8.25
C ASN A 188 1.20 -21.77 -6.97
N VAL A 189 1.42 -20.57 -6.40
CA VAL A 189 2.13 -20.37 -5.12
C VAL A 189 1.15 -20.04 -4.01
N LEU A 190 0.13 -19.22 -4.27
CA LEU A 190 -0.91 -18.86 -3.31
C LEU A 190 -2.26 -19.49 -3.68
N TYR A 191 -2.49 -20.68 -3.15
CA TYR A 191 -3.72 -21.48 -3.21
C TYR A 191 -4.30 -21.68 -1.79
N PRO A 192 -5.52 -22.23 -1.60
CA PRO A 192 -6.26 -22.17 -0.33
C PRO A 192 -5.45 -22.58 0.90
N GLU A 193 -4.75 -23.72 0.86
CA GLU A 193 -3.95 -24.20 1.99
C GLU A 193 -2.76 -23.27 2.26
N SER A 194 -1.98 -22.92 1.24
CA SER A 194 -0.82 -22.02 1.41
C SER A 194 -1.22 -20.62 1.90
N PHE A 195 -2.40 -20.13 1.49
CA PHE A 195 -2.91 -18.86 1.97
C PHE A 195 -3.35 -18.97 3.44
N ALA A 196 -4.04 -20.04 3.83
CA ALA A 196 -4.36 -20.29 5.24
C ALA A 196 -3.09 -20.34 6.12
N GLU A 197 -2.02 -20.99 5.66
CA GLU A 197 -0.74 -21.03 6.36
C GLU A 197 -0.12 -19.63 6.52
N ARG A 198 -0.13 -18.79 5.47
CA ARG A 198 0.34 -17.39 5.59
C ARG A 198 -0.47 -16.56 6.59
N LEU A 199 -1.75 -16.88 6.79
CA LEU A 199 -2.57 -16.20 7.78
C LEU A 199 -2.26 -16.66 9.20
N ARG A 200 -1.79 -17.91 9.38
CA ARG A 200 -1.33 -18.41 10.69
C ARG A 200 -0.16 -17.59 11.23
N ASP A 201 0.69 -17.03 10.38
CA ASP A 201 1.78 -16.14 10.81
C ASP A 201 1.31 -14.90 11.60
N LEU A 202 0.02 -14.50 11.48
CA LEU A 202 -0.55 -13.43 12.29
C LEU A 202 -0.63 -13.78 13.79
N GLU A 203 -0.53 -15.05 14.16
CA GLU A 203 -0.40 -15.48 15.56
C GLU A 203 0.82 -14.88 16.24
N THR A 204 1.91 -14.66 15.49
CA THR A 204 3.15 -14.05 16.02
C THR A 204 2.96 -12.61 16.51
N ILE A 205 1.89 -11.94 16.07
CA ILE A 205 1.51 -10.58 16.49
C ILE A 205 0.24 -10.56 17.35
N GLY A 206 -0.20 -11.72 17.86
CA GLY A 206 -1.27 -11.85 18.84
C GLY A 206 -2.69 -11.98 18.26
N VAL A 207 -2.84 -12.30 16.97
CA VAL A 207 -4.13 -12.67 16.38
C VAL A 207 -4.37 -14.16 16.62
N GLU A 208 -5.52 -14.55 17.18
CA GLU A 208 -5.90 -15.96 17.27
C GLU A 208 -6.36 -16.43 15.88
N VAL A 209 -5.78 -17.52 15.35
CA VAL A 209 -6.11 -18.02 14.01
C VAL A 209 -6.67 -19.44 14.10
N GLU A 210 -7.85 -19.63 13.55
CA GLU A 210 -8.53 -20.92 13.46
C GLU A 210 -8.77 -21.27 11.99
N ILE A 211 -8.35 -22.46 11.57
CA ILE A 211 -8.46 -22.92 10.18
C ILE A 211 -9.36 -24.15 10.14
N LEU A 212 -10.50 -24.02 9.48
CA LEU A 212 -11.42 -25.12 9.25
C LEU A 212 -11.06 -25.87 7.96
N GLU A 213 -10.95 -27.18 8.10
CA GLU A 213 -10.75 -28.11 7.00
C GLU A 213 -12.10 -28.64 6.45
N PRO A 214 -12.12 -29.23 5.24
CA PRO A 214 -13.36 -29.69 4.60
C PRO A 214 -14.26 -30.55 5.48
N ALA A 215 -13.73 -31.51 6.23
CA ALA A 215 -14.51 -32.39 7.09
C ALA A 215 -15.24 -31.64 8.22
N THR A 216 -14.64 -30.57 8.75
CA THR A 216 -15.30 -29.72 9.76
C THR A 216 -16.36 -28.83 9.11
N MET A 217 -16.05 -28.26 7.93
CA MET A 217 -17.01 -27.44 7.18
C MET A 217 -18.24 -28.24 6.73
N GLU A 218 -18.07 -29.52 6.38
CA GLU A 218 -19.17 -30.41 6.01
C GLU A 218 -20.11 -30.67 7.20
N LYS A 219 -19.54 -30.99 8.38
CA LYS A 219 -20.32 -31.16 9.62
C LYS A 219 -21.09 -29.91 10.02
N LEU A 220 -20.56 -28.73 9.68
CA LEU A 220 -21.20 -27.43 9.93
C LEU A 220 -22.21 -27.04 8.85
N GLY A 221 -22.41 -27.86 7.81
CA GLY A 221 -23.39 -27.61 6.74
C GLY A 221 -22.97 -26.53 5.75
N MET A 222 -21.67 -26.29 5.56
CA MET A 222 -21.15 -25.27 4.63
C MET A 222 -21.17 -25.71 3.16
N GLY A 223 -22.27 -26.32 2.70
CA GLY A 223 -22.41 -26.92 1.38
C GLY A 223 -22.15 -25.95 0.23
N ALA A 224 -22.59 -24.69 0.34
CA ALA A 224 -22.34 -23.67 -0.67
C ALA A 224 -20.84 -23.40 -0.91
N LEU A 225 -20.03 -23.38 0.15
CA LEU A 225 -18.59 -23.15 0.04
C LEU A 225 -17.88 -24.38 -0.53
N LEU A 226 -18.21 -25.56 -0.01
CA LEU A 226 -17.62 -26.83 -0.44
C LEU A 226 -17.97 -27.14 -1.91
N GLY A 227 -19.19 -26.78 -2.34
CA GLY A 227 -19.63 -26.90 -3.72
C GLY A 227 -18.78 -26.10 -4.70
N VAL A 228 -18.32 -24.89 -4.34
CA VAL A 228 -17.43 -24.12 -5.22
C VAL A 228 -16.06 -24.80 -5.36
N ALA A 229 -15.54 -25.41 -4.30
CA ALA A 229 -14.19 -25.97 -4.28
C ALA A 229 -14.07 -27.38 -4.89
N GLN A 230 -15.19 -28.10 -5.06
CA GLN A 230 -15.17 -29.52 -5.42
C GLN A 230 -14.52 -29.84 -6.78
N GLY A 231 -14.41 -28.84 -7.67
CA GLY A 231 -13.73 -28.98 -8.95
C GLY A 231 -12.20 -28.90 -8.86
N SER A 232 -11.66 -28.34 -7.78
CA SER A 232 -10.22 -28.21 -7.58
C SER A 232 -9.63 -29.41 -6.83
N ALA A 233 -8.36 -29.72 -7.13
CA ALA A 233 -7.54 -30.63 -6.32
C ALA A 233 -7.03 -29.99 -5.02
N ARG A 234 -7.17 -28.66 -4.88
CA ARG A 234 -6.77 -27.88 -3.70
C ARG A 234 -7.96 -27.74 -2.75
N PRO A 235 -8.01 -28.49 -1.63
CA PRO A 235 -9.14 -28.44 -0.71
C PRO A 235 -9.39 -27.05 -0.12
N ALA A 236 -10.67 -26.69 0.00
CA ALA A 236 -11.10 -25.45 0.64
C ALA A 236 -10.54 -25.28 2.05
N ARG A 237 -10.40 -24.01 2.48
CA ARG A 237 -10.11 -23.62 3.86
C ARG A 237 -11.03 -22.49 4.26
N LEU A 238 -11.53 -22.48 5.49
CA LEU A 238 -12.12 -21.28 6.08
C LEU A 238 -11.24 -20.84 7.24
N VAL A 239 -10.78 -19.59 7.21
CA VAL A 239 -9.88 -19.05 8.22
C VAL A 239 -10.61 -17.98 9.01
N SER A 240 -10.63 -18.14 10.33
CA SER A 240 -11.12 -17.17 11.29
C SER A 240 -9.93 -16.57 12.03
N MET A 241 -9.84 -15.24 12.05
CA MET A 241 -8.77 -14.46 12.68
C MET A 241 -9.40 -13.56 13.74
N LYS A 242 -9.11 -13.75 15.02
CA LYS A 242 -9.75 -13.02 16.12
C LYS A 242 -8.74 -12.12 16.81
N TRP A 243 -9.09 -10.84 16.94
CA TRP A 243 -8.38 -9.86 17.75
C TRP A 243 -9.29 -9.38 18.88
N ASN A 244 -8.88 -9.61 20.13
CA ASN A 244 -9.65 -9.24 21.33
C ASN A 244 -8.97 -8.08 22.08
N GLY A 245 -8.98 -6.90 21.47
CA GLY A 245 -8.30 -5.71 22.02
C GLY A 245 -9.17 -4.80 22.88
N SER A 246 -10.47 -5.07 23.02
CA SER A 246 -11.33 -4.25 23.90
C SER A 246 -11.03 -4.52 25.37
N SER A 247 -11.11 -3.47 26.19
CA SER A 247 -11.07 -3.62 27.66
C SER A 247 -12.34 -4.23 28.24
N SER A 248 -13.44 -4.22 27.49
CA SER A 248 -14.72 -4.82 27.91
C SER A 248 -14.85 -6.23 27.38
N LYS A 249 -15.02 -7.19 28.29
CA LYS A 249 -15.29 -8.61 27.95
C LYS A 249 -16.59 -8.81 27.17
N ASN A 250 -17.51 -7.85 27.25
CA ASN A 250 -18.82 -7.91 26.59
C ASN A 250 -18.88 -7.06 25.31
N ALA A 251 -17.77 -6.46 24.88
CA ALA A 251 -17.74 -5.68 23.65
C ALA A 251 -17.99 -6.60 22.45
N LYS A 252 -19.07 -6.30 21.71
CA LYS A 252 -19.42 -7.03 20.49
C LYS A 252 -18.32 -6.85 19.45
N PRO A 253 -17.86 -7.92 18.79
CA PRO A 253 -16.85 -7.79 17.75
C PRO A 253 -17.44 -7.19 16.47
N ILE A 254 -16.59 -6.51 15.70
CA ILE A 254 -16.86 -6.21 14.30
C ILE A 254 -16.41 -7.42 13.47
N ALA A 255 -17.28 -7.91 12.59
CA ALA A 255 -16.96 -8.99 11.65
C ALA A 255 -16.56 -8.43 10.29
N LEU A 256 -15.39 -8.81 9.79
CA LEU A 256 -14.90 -8.50 8.45
C LEU A 256 -14.87 -9.80 7.65
N VAL A 257 -15.64 -9.88 6.56
CA VAL A 257 -15.72 -11.10 5.73
C VAL A 257 -15.13 -10.82 4.35
N GLY A 258 -14.15 -11.62 3.95
CA GLY A 258 -13.43 -11.46 2.69
C GLY A 258 -13.61 -12.65 1.75
N LYS A 259 -14.00 -12.38 0.50
CA LYS A 259 -14.00 -13.37 -0.58
C LYS A 259 -12.57 -13.84 -0.85
N GLY A 260 -12.34 -15.16 -0.81
CA GLY A 260 -11.02 -15.78 -0.97
C GLY A 260 -10.93 -16.78 -2.11
N VAL A 261 -11.43 -16.44 -3.30
CA VAL A 261 -11.26 -17.31 -4.47
C VAL A 261 -9.84 -17.13 -5.02
N THR A 262 -8.93 -18.05 -4.72
CA THR A 262 -7.50 -17.90 -5.04
C THR A 262 -7.21 -17.96 -6.53
N PHE A 263 -8.08 -18.65 -7.27
CA PHE A 263 -8.17 -18.56 -8.72
C PHE A 263 -9.58 -18.89 -9.17
N ASP A 264 -10.12 -18.10 -10.11
CA ASP A 264 -11.47 -18.27 -10.65
C ASP A 264 -11.45 -18.50 -12.15
N THR A 265 -11.54 -19.75 -12.58
CA THR A 265 -11.73 -20.07 -14.00
C THR A 265 -13.18 -19.87 -14.45
N GLY A 266 -14.12 -19.70 -13.51
CA GLY A 266 -15.56 -19.80 -13.73
C GLY A 266 -16.15 -21.20 -13.50
N GLY A 267 -15.33 -22.20 -13.18
CA GLY A 267 -15.79 -23.59 -13.03
C GLY A 267 -16.23 -24.20 -14.36
N ILE A 268 -17.34 -24.96 -14.37
CA ILE A 268 -17.96 -25.50 -15.61
C ILE A 268 -18.39 -24.37 -16.56
N SER A 269 -18.85 -23.24 -16.03
CA SER A 269 -19.14 -22.03 -16.80
C SER A 269 -17.85 -21.24 -17.05
N LEU A 270 -16.94 -21.87 -17.80
CA LEU A 270 -15.58 -21.38 -18.01
C LEU A 270 -15.56 -19.96 -18.59
N LYS A 271 -14.77 -19.08 -17.96
CA LYS A 271 -14.51 -17.72 -18.46
C LYS A 271 -13.74 -17.78 -19.79
N PRO A 272 -13.88 -16.74 -20.65
CA PRO A 272 -12.99 -16.57 -21.80
C PRO A 272 -11.51 -16.52 -21.38
N GLY A 273 -10.61 -16.94 -22.26
CA GLY A 273 -9.18 -16.99 -21.94
C GLY A 273 -8.53 -15.62 -21.72
N ALA A 274 -9.01 -14.57 -22.41
CA ALA A 274 -8.45 -13.22 -22.28
C ALA A 274 -8.69 -12.65 -20.88
N GLY A 275 -7.61 -12.28 -20.17
CA GLY A 275 -7.67 -11.71 -18.82
C GLY A 275 -7.87 -12.73 -17.69
N MET A 276 -7.91 -14.04 -18.00
CA MET A 276 -8.03 -15.08 -16.97
C MET A 276 -6.84 -15.10 -16.01
N ASP A 277 -5.66 -14.66 -16.45
CA ASP A 277 -4.47 -14.52 -15.61
C ASP A 277 -4.64 -13.49 -14.48
N GLU A 278 -5.52 -12.50 -14.65
CA GLU A 278 -5.88 -11.52 -13.62
C GLU A 278 -6.81 -12.11 -12.54
N MET A 279 -7.42 -13.28 -12.76
CA MET A 279 -8.35 -13.92 -11.81
C MET A 279 -7.67 -14.43 -10.54
N LYS A 280 -6.33 -14.39 -10.47
CA LYS A 280 -5.61 -14.48 -9.19
C LYS A 280 -6.01 -13.37 -8.19
N GLY A 281 -6.53 -12.25 -8.69
CA GLY A 281 -7.03 -11.14 -7.87
C GLY A 281 -8.41 -11.36 -7.25
N ASP A 282 -9.08 -12.48 -7.55
CA ASP A 282 -10.44 -12.76 -7.07
C ASP A 282 -10.53 -13.09 -5.56
N MET A 283 -9.35 -13.18 -4.92
CA MET A 283 -9.14 -13.25 -3.48
C MET A 283 -8.79 -11.89 -2.83
N GLY A 284 -8.89 -10.78 -3.57
CA GLY A 284 -8.55 -9.43 -3.08
C GLY A 284 -9.34 -9.01 -1.84
N GLY A 285 -10.58 -9.50 -1.69
CA GLY A 285 -11.37 -9.29 -0.47
C GLY A 285 -10.76 -9.98 0.75
N ALA A 286 -10.35 -11.24 0.62
CA ALA A 286 -9.65 -11.97 1.67
C ALA A 286 -8.30 -11.33 2.01
N ALA A 287 -7.54 -10.88 1.00
CA ALA A 287 -6.30 -10.14 1.21
C ALA A 287 -6.51 -8.83 1.99
N ALA A 288 -7.57 -8.08 1.66
CA ALA A 288 -7.91 -6.85 2.37
C ALA A 288 -8.28 -7.11 3.84
N VAL A 289 -9.06 -8.17 4.12
CA VAL A 289 -9.37 -8.59 5.50
C VAL A 289 -8.11 -8.99 6.26
N ALA A 290 -7.24 -9.80 5.64
CA ALA A 290 -5.97 -10.20 6.24
C ALA A 290 -5.05 -9.00 6.55
N GLY A 291 -4.93 -8.06 5.61
CA GLY A 291 -4.20 -6.81 5.80
C GLY A 291 -4.79 -5.94 6.90
N ALA A 292 -6.13 -5.84 6.99
CA ALA A 292 -6.80 -5.13 8.06
C ALA A 292 -6.52 -5.77 9.42
N MET A 293 -6.60 -7.10 9.54
CA MET A 293 -6.28 -7.82 10.78
C MET A 293 -4.83 -7.60 11.22
N LYS A 294 -3.87 -7.63 10.28
CA LYS A 294 -2.47 -7.29 10.55
C LYS A 294 -2.32 -5.86 11.09
N ALA A 295 -2.94 -4.88 10.45
CA ALA A 295 -2.89 -3.48 10.89
C ALA A 295 -3.54 -3.27 12.27
N ILE A 296 -4.68 -3.92 12.52
CA ILE A 296 -5.40 -3.88 13.81
C ILE A 296 -4.50 -4.39 14.95
N ALA A 297 -3.86 -5.54 14.75
CA ALA A 297 -2.97 -6.15 15.74
C ALA A 297 -1.72 -5.30 16.00
N LEU A 298 -1.03 -4.86 14.94
CA LEU A 298 0.17 -4.03 15.05
C LEU A 298 -0.10 -2.68 15.76
N ARG A 299 -1.28 -2.08 15.56
CA ARG A 299 -1.70 -0.85 16.26
C ARG A 299 -2.20 -1.10 17.68
N LYS A 300 -2.32 -2.36 18.11
CA LYS A 300 -2.95 -2.76 19.37
C LYS A 300 -4.33 -2.11 19.53
N ALA A 301 -5.16 -2.20 18.49
CA ALA A 301 -6.43 -1.50 18.44
C ALA A 301 -7.32 -1.88 19.63
N LYS A 302 -7.94 -0.88 20.27
CA LYS A 302 -8.80 -1.05 21.45
C LYS A 302 -10.22 -1.52 21.08
N ALA A 303 -10.32 -2.55 20.25
CA ALA A 303 -11.57 -3.09 19.72
C ALA A 303 -11.49 -4.61 19.58
N ASN A 304 -12.66 -5.26 19.58
CA ASN A 304 -12.77 -6.68 19.23
C ASN A 304 -13.10 -6.79 17.74
N VAL A 305 -12.33 -7.56 16.98
CA VAL A 305 -12.53 -7.73 15.52
C VAL A 305 -12.32 -9.20 15.16
N VAL A 306 -13.20 -9.73 14.31
CA VAL A 306 -13.08 -11.06 13.73
C VAL A 306 -13.01 -10.93 12.22
N GLY A 307 -11.89 -11.33 11.63
CA GLY A 307 -11.74 -11.50 10.19
C GLY A 307 -12.07 -12.93 9.79
N VAL A 308 -12.95 -13.12 8.81
CA VAL A 308 -13.26 -14.45 8.26
C VAL A 308 -13.01 -14.43 6.76
N VAL A 309 -12.23 -15.39 6.28
CA VAL A 309 -11.99 -15.57 4.84
C VAL A 309 -12.28 -17.00 4.43
N ALA A 310 -13.04 -17.15 3.36
CA ALA A 310 -13.40 -18.43 2.79
C ALA A 310 -12.54 -18.64 1.54
N LEU A 311 -11.57 -19.54 1.65
CA LEU A 311 -10.51 -19.79 0.68
C LEU A 311 -10.86 -21.01 -0.17
N VAL A 312 -11.02 -20.79 -1.47
CA VAL A 312 -11.37 -21.83 -2.45
C VAL A 312 -10.66 -21.56 -3.76
N GLU A 313 -10.56 -22.57 -4.62
CA GLU A 313 -10.15 -22.43 -6.00
C GLU A 313 -11.29 -22.94 -6.89
N ASN A 314 -11.86 -22.07 -7.73
CA ASN A 314 -12.98 -22.44 -8.59
C ASN A 314 -12.45 -22.94 -9.94
N MET A 315 -12.47 -24.26 -10.11
CA MET A 315 -11.89 -24.97 -11.25
C MET A 315 -12.93 -25.86 -11.94
N PRO A 316 -12.86 -26.06 -13.28
CA PRO A 316 -13.54 -27.19 -13.89
C PRO A 316 -12.89 -28.50 -13.42
N GLY A 317 -13.67 -29.57 -13.40
CA GLY A 317 -13.17 -30.87 -12.97
C GLY A 317 -14.27 -31.92 -13.03
N PRO A 318 -13.93 -33.22 -12.92
CA PRO A 318 -14.91 -34.30 -12.96
C PRO A 318 -15.94 -34.21 -11.83
N ASN A 319 -15.57 -33.59 -10.72
CA ASN A 319 -16.43 -33.39 -9.56
C ASN A 319 -17.04 -31.99 -9.50
N ALA A 320 -16.67 -31.06 -10.40
CA ALA A 320 -17.03 -29.64 -10.32
C ALA A 320 -18.54 -29.42 -10.27
N GLN A 321 -18.96 -28.36 -9.58
CA GLN A 321 -20.36 -27.96 -9.50
C GLN A 321 -20.84 -27.50 -10.88
N ARG A 322 -22.07 -27.87 -11.23
CA ARG A 322 -22.65 -27.65 -12.56
C ARG A 322 -23.77 -26.61 -12.51
N PRO A 323 -23.98 -25.89 -13.61
CA PRO A 323 -25.21 -25.14 -13.81
C PRO A 323 -26.43 -26.07 -13.64
N GLY A 324 -27.31 -25.74 -12.70
CA GLY A 324 -28.50 -26.53 -12.37
C GLY A 324 -28.40 -27.36 -11.08
N ASP A 325 -27.22 -27.47 -10.47
CA ASP A 325 -27.10 -28.06 -9.12
C ASP A 325 -27.80 -27.15 -8.09
N ILE A 326 -28.52 -27.75 -7.14
CA ILE A 326 -29.15 -27.09 -5.98
C ILE A 326 -28.30 -27.38 -4.75
N VAL A 327 -27.95 -26.35 -3.97
CA VAL A 327 -27.08 -26.42 -2.80
C VAL A 327 -27.74 -25.81 -1.58
#